data_AF-A0AAD1VZQ8-F1
#
_entry.id   AF-A0AAD1VZQ8-F1
#
_cell.length_a   1.000
_cell.length_b   1.000
_cell.length_c   1.000
_cell.angle_alpha   90.00
_cell.angle_beta   90.00
_cell.angle_gamma   90.00
#
_symmetry.space_group_name_H-M   'P 1'
#
loop_
_entity.id
_entity.type
_entity.pdbx_description
1 polymer ?
#
loop_
_entity_poly.entity_id
_entity_poly.type
_entity_poly.pdbx_seq_one_letter_code
_entity_poly.pdbx_strand_id
1 'polypeptide(L)'
;MVVSREDVELGYQEAMFNMATLYRIAAALMHMLNAHAATDITVFLILGHAQNLAQEQHREVSFVIPNLPTIAKMKAITKTCGNRYGLLQGTTAETSGGLLICLPRKQAARFCVDIKSPKH
;
A
#
# COMPACT_ATOMS: atom_id res chain seq x y z
N MET A 1 -9.82 23.19 6.35
CA MET A 1 -10.72 22.00 6.46
C MET A 1 -10.59 21.49 7.87
N VAL A 2 -11.69 21.45 8.63
CA VAL A 2 -11.66 20.98 10.03
C VAL A 2 -11.75 19.45 10.01
N VAL A 3 -10.80 18.77 10.66
CA VAL A 3 -10.84 17.33 10.91
C VAL A 3 -11.57 17.14 12.24
N SER A 4 -12.63 16.36 12.25
CA SER A 4 -13.42 16.09 13.46
C SER A 4 -12.80 14.97 14.30
N ARG A 5 -13.25 14.82 15.55
CA ARG A 5 -12.88 13.66 16.38
C ARG A 5 -13.33 12.34 15.75
N GLU A 6 -14.50 12.34 15.13
CA GLU A 6 -15.05 11.17 14.45
C GLU A 6 -14.20 10.76 13.24
N ASP A 7 -13.72 11.72 12.45
CA ASP A 7 -12.78 11.46 11.34
C ASP A 7 -11.49 10.78 11.84
N VAL A 8 -10.99 11.19 13.01
CA VAL A 8 -9.78 10.59 13.62
C VAL A 8 -10.07 9.17 14.09
N GLU A 9 -11.20 8.94 14.75
CA GLU A 9 -11.60 7.60 15.21
C GLU A 9 -11.78 6.64 14.03
N LEU A 10 -12.49 7.06 12.97
CA LEU A 10 -12.66 6.25 11.76
C LEU A 10 -11.32 5.92 11.11
N GLY A 11 -10.42 6.90 10.99
CA GLY A 11 -9.08 6.68 10.45
C GLY A 11 -8.25 5.71 11.29
N TYR A 12 -8.37 5.78 12.62
CA TYR A 12 -7.74 4.84 13.54
C TYR A 12 -8.27 3.42 13.35
N GLN A 13 -9.60 3.24 13.36
CA GLN A 13 -10.22 1.92 13.17
C GLN A 13 -9.86 1.32 11.81
N GLU A 14 -9.92 2.09 10.73
CA GLU A 14 -9.53 1.65 9.38
C GLU A 14 -8.06 1.21 9.35
N ALA A 15 -7.15 1.97 9.96
CA ALA A 15 -5.75 1.57 10.08
C ALA A 15 -5.61 0.25 10.86
N MET A 16 -6.30 0.14 12.00
CA MET A 16 -6.26 -1.04 12.87
C MET A 16 -6.74 -2.31 12.13
N PHE A 17 -7.86 -2.23 11.41
CA PHE A 17 -8.38 -3.34 10.60
C PHE A 17 -7.45 -3.70 9.43
N ASN A 18 -6.89 -2.71 8.73
CA ASN A 18 -5.94 -2.95 7.65
C ASN A 18 -4.68 -3.67 8.18
N MET A 19 -4.11 -3.19 9.29
CA MET A 19 -2.93 -3.80 9.91
C MET A 19 -3.16 -5.24 10.38
N ALA A 20 -4.36 -5.54 10.84
CA ALA A 20 -4.74 -6.89 11.28
C ALA A 20 -5.07 -7.84 10.11
N THR A 21 -5.18 -7.34 8.88
CA THR A 21 -5.54 -8.13 7.71
C THR A 21 -4.33 -8.93 7.21
N LEU A 22 -4.46 -10.25 7.16
CA LEU A 22 -3.39 -11.12 6.65
C LEU A 22 -3.31 -11.10 5.13
N TYR A 23 -2.08 -11.09 4.59
CA TYR A 23 -1.82 -11.19 3.15
C TYR A 23 -2.09 -12.58 2.53
N ARG A 24 -2.70 -13.51 3.26
CA ARG A 24 -2.88 -14.91 2.83
C ARG A 24 -3.58 -15.02 1.47
N ILE A 25 -4.66 -14.25 1.27
CA ILE A 25 -5.43 -14.27 0.02
C ILE A 25 -4.63 -13.62 -1.11
N ALA A 26 -3.96 -12.49 -0.82
CA ALA A 26 -3.11 -11.82 -1.80
C ALA A 26 -1.97 -12.72 -2.28
N ALA A 27 -1.32 -13.47 -1.38
CA ALA A 27 -0.27 -14.43 -1.71
C ALA A 27 -0.77 -15.55 -2.62
N ALA A 28 -1.94 -16.12 -2.35
CA ALA A 28 -2.54 -17.13 -3.22
C ALA A 28 -2.85 -16.56 -4.62
N LEU A 29 -3.41 -15.34 -4.68
CA LEU A 29 -3.71 -14.66 -5.94
C LEU A 29 -2.45 -14.33 -6.74
N MET A 30 -1.33 -13.98 -6.08
CA MET A 30 -0.06 -13.71 -6.75
C MET A 30 0.43 -14.92 -7.56
N HIS A 31 0.29 -16.13 -7.01
CA HIS A 31 0.61 -17.35 -7.74
C HIS A 31 -0.34 -17.59 -8.92
N MET A 32 -1.66 -17.48 -8.68
CA MET A 32 -2.67 -17.73 -9.72
C MET A 32 -2.59 -16.74 -10.89
N LEU A 33 -2.20 -15.51 -10.63
CA LEU A 33 -2.17 -14.40 -11.60
C LEU A 33 -0.76 -14.05 -12.08
N ASN A 34 0.20 -14.93 -11.82
CA ASN A 34 1.57 -14.87 -12.31
C ASN A 34 2.27 -13.54 -11.96
N ALA A 35 2.23 -13.15 -10.69
CA ALA A 35 3.03 -12.04 -10.18
C ALA A 35 4.52 -12.30 -10.43
N HIS A 36 5.24 -11.27 -10.87
CA HIS A 36 6.67 -11.34 -11.18
C HIS A 36 7.54 -11.05 -9.97
N ALA A 37 7.07 -10.20 -9.07
CA ALA A 37 7.78 -9.80 -7.85
C ALA A 37 6.79 -9.17 -6.86
N ALA A 38 7.12 -9.18 -5.57
CA ALA A 38 6.36 -8.45 -4.56
C ALA A 38 7.23 -8.10 -3.35
N THR A 39 6.83 -7.05 -2.62
CA THR A 39 7.36 -6.70 -1.30
C THR A 39 6.20 -6.22 -0.43
N ASP A 40 6.26 -6.47 0.87
CA ASP A 40 5.36 -5.88 1.85
C ASP A 40 5.84 -4.47 2.24
N ILE A 41 4.90 -3.58 2.53
CA ILE A 41 5.19 -2.21 2.95
C ILE A 41 5.13 -2.13 4.47
N THR A 42 6.27 -1.85 5.08
CA THR A 42 6.41 -1.72 6.53
C THR A 42 7.27 -0.49 6.88
N VAL A 43 8.30 -0.66 7.71
CA VAL A 43 9.04 0.44 8.34
C VAL A 43 9.97 1.17 7.37
N PHE A 44 10.29 0.57 6.22
CA PHE A 44 11.09 1.20 5.16
C PHE A 44 10.27 1.98 4.15
N LEU A 45 8.98 2.22 4.44
CA LEU A 45 8.13 3.18 3.73
C LEU A 45 7.85 2.72 2.28
N ILE A 46 6.79 3.21 1.65
CA ILE A 46 6.47 2.80 0.26
C ILE A 46 7.62 3.07 -0.71
N LEU A 47 8.32 4.19 -0.56
CA LEU A 47 9.42 4.56 -1.45
C LEU A 47 10.64 3.64 -1.26
N GLY A 48 11.05 3.37 -0.02
CA GLY A 48 12.22 2.53 0.25
C GLY A 48 11.96 1.07 -0.15
N HIS A 49 10.78 0.53 0.17
CA HIS A 49 10.40 -0.82 -0.30
C HIS A 49 10.34 -0.92 -1.82
N ALA A 50 9.80 0.09 -2.51
CA ALA A 50 9.77 0.10 -3.98
C ALA A 50 11.17 0.18 -4.59
N GLN A 51 12.08 0.98 -4.01
CA GLN A 51 13.48 1.08 -4.44
C GLN A 51 14.20 -0.26 -4.27
N ASN A 52 14.07 -0.89 -3.10
CA ASN A 52 14.67 -2.19 -2.84
C ASN A 52 14.13 -3.24 -3.83
N LEU A 53 12.82 -3.29 -4.04
CA LEU A 53 12.23 -4.25 -4.97
C LEU A 53 12.73 -4.04 -6.41
N ALA A 54 12.92 -2.79 -6.85
CA ALA A 54 13.48 -2.49 -8.16
C ALA A 54 14.96 -2.91 -8.29
N GLN A 55 15.75 -2.73 -7.23
CA GLN A 55 17.16 -3.14 -7.19
C GLN A 55 17.35 -4.66 -7.23
N GLU A 56 16.43 -5.42 -6.65
CA GLU A 56 16.45 -6.89 -6.65
C GLU A 56 16.01 -7.51 -7.99
N GLN A 57 15.61 -6.71 -8.98
CA GLN A 57 15.19 -7.26 -10.28
C GLN A 57 16.40 -7.69 -11.11
N HIS A 58 16.31 -8.87 -11.74
CA HIS A 58 17.32 -9.34 -12.70
C HIS A 58 17.42 -8.46 -13.96
N ARG A 59 16.36 -7.72 -14.29
CA ARG A 59 16.30 -6.83 -15.44
C ARG A 59 16.44 -5.40 -14.97
N GLU A 60 17.08 -4.58 -15.78
CA GLU A 60 17.14 -3.14 -15.56
C GLU A 60 15.74 -2.54 -15.72
N VAL A 61 15.09 -2.23 -14.59
CA VAL A 61 13.74 -1.67 -14.54
C VAL A 61 13.67 -0.55 -13.51
N SER A 62 12.64 0.28 -13.61
CA SER A 62 12.33 1.32 -12.64
C SER A 62 10.83 1.36 -12.38
N PHE A 63 10.44 1.69 -11.15
CA PHE A 63 9.04 1.83 -10.77
C PHE A 63 8.65 3.30 -10.70
N VAL A 64 7.47 3.61 -11.25
CA VAL A 64 6.85 4.92 -11.18
C VAL A 64 5.51 4.75 -10.46
N ILE A 65 5.36 5.40 -9.31
CA ILE A 65 4.14 5.38 -8.49
C ILE A 65 3.43 6.73 -8.67
N PRO A 66 2.42 6.83 -9.55
CA PRO A 66 1.76 8.11 -9.81
C PRO A 66 0.75 8.50 -8.73
N ASN A 67 0.29 7.54 -7.93
CA ASN A 67 -0.79 7.73 -6.96
C ASN A 67 -0.53 6.89 -5.72
N LEU A 68 -0.79 7.48 -4.55
CA LEU A 68 -0.77 6.79 -3.27
C LEU A 68 -2.18 6.72 -2.68
N PRO A 69 -2.71 5.51 -2.40
CA PRO A 69 -3.90 5.36 -1.58
C PRO A 69 -3.56 5.79 -0.16
N THR A 70 -4.46 6.54 0.47
CA THR A 70 -4.29 7.02 1.85
C THR A 70 -5.62 6.89 2.56
N ILE A 71 -5.59 6.49 3.83
CA ILE A 71 -6.76 6.55 4.71
C ILE A 71 -7.36 7.96 4.64
N ALA A 72 -8.69 8.03 4.63
CA ALA A 72 -9.42 9.27 4.47
C ALA A 72 -8.95 10.32 5.49
N LYS A 73 -8.93 11.60 5.06
CA LYS A 73 -8.51 12.76 5.87
C LYS A 73 -7.04 12.80 6.31
N MET A 74 -6.27 11.71 6.21
CA MET A 74 -4.85 11.69 6.61
C MET A 74 -4.00 12.68 5.81
N LYS A 75 -4.27 12.87 4.52
CA LYS A 75 -3.61 13.93 3.72
C LYS A 75 -3.80 15.33 4.30
N ALA A 76 -4.99 15.62 4.84
CA ALA A 76 -5.26 16.91 5.46
C ALA A 76 -4.55 17.06 6.81
N ILE A 77 -4.58 16.00 7.63
CA ILE A 77 -3.86 15.93 8.91
C ILE A 77 -2.35 16.15 8.69
N THR A 78 -1.76 15.43 7.73
CA THR A 78 -0.35 15.60 7.37
C THR A 78 -0.02 17.04 7.00
N LYS A 79 -0.86 17.69 6.18
CA LYS A 79 -0.65 19.11 5.80
C LYS A 79 -0.74 20.03 7.01
N THR A 80 -1.71 19.83 7.91
CA THR A 80 -1.83 20.65 9.13
C THR A 80 -0.69 20.44 10.12
N CYS A 81 -0.09 19.25 10.15
CA CYS A 81 1.07 18.94 10.98
C CYS A 81 2.40 19.35 10.33
N GLY A 82 2.39 20.21 9.30
CA GLY A 82 3.61 20.66 8.62
C GLY A 82 4.36 19.53 7.90
N ASN A 83 3.63 18.49 7.47
CA ASN A 83 4.19 17.31 6.80
C ASN A 83 5.23 16.53 7.64
N ARG A 84 5.14 16.63 8.98
CA ARG A 84 6.08 16.02 9.94
C ARG A 84 6.41 14.54 9.68
N TYR A 85 5.45 13.77 9.18
CA TYR A 85 5.59 12.32 9.00
C TYR A 85 6.00 11.91 7.59
N GLY A 86 5.99 12.81 6.60
CA GLY A 86 6.42 12.49 5.23
C GLY A 86 5.42 11.69 4.38
N LEU A 87 4.12 11.69 4.71
CA LEU A 87 3.11 10.83 4.05
C LEU A 87 3.01 11.14 2.55
N LEU A 88 3.07 12.42 2.20
CA LEU A 88 2.96 12.86 0.82
C LEU A 88 4.21 12.59 -0.01
N GLN A 89 5.34 12.29 0.64
CA GLN A 89 6.62 11.94 0.01
C GLN A 89 6.83 10.42 -0.05
N GLY A 90 5.89 9.64 0.50
CA GLY A 90 6.02 8.19 0.59
C GLY A 90 7.07 7.74 1.61
N THR A 91 7.37 8.60 2.60
CA THR A 91 8.38 8.36 3.64
C THR A 91 7.77 8.28 5.04
N THR A 92 6.50 7.93 5.18
CA THR A 92 5.87 7.65 6.48
C THR A 92 6.02 6.19 6.83
N ALA A 93 6.40 5.90 8.09
CA ALA A 93 6.51 4.55 8.61
C ALA A 93 5.15 3.85 8.55
N GLU A 94 5.12 2.66 7.96
CA GLU A 94 3.95 1.79 7.97
C GLU A 94 4.22 0.59 8.89
N THR A 95 3.17 0.08 9.52
CA THR A 95 3.18 -1.15 10.31
C THR A 95 2.20 -2.08 9.63
N SER A 96 2.61 -3.29 9.25
CA SER A 96 1.71 -4.27 8.60
C SER A 96 0.85 -3.64 7.49
N GLY A 97 1.52 -2.97 6.53
CA GLY A 97 0.85 -2.18 5.49
C GLY A 97 0.16 -3.02 4.42
N GLY A 98 0.51 -2.78 3.16
CA GLY A 98 0.02 -3.57 2.02
C GLY A 98 1.13 -4.37 1.33
N LEU A 99 0.77 -5.10 0.27
CA LEU A 99 1.74 -5.63 -0.68
C LEU A 99 1.86 -4.69 -1.89
N LEU A 100 3.09 -4.41 -2.30
CA LEU A 100 3.43 -3.85 -3.61
C LEU A 100 3.79 -5.01 -4.55
N ILE A 101 3.02 -5.18 -5.62
CA ILE A 101 3.08 -6.38 -6.48
C ILE A 101 3.31 -5.99 -7.94
N CYS A 102 4.30 -6.60 -8.58
CA CYS A 102 4.54 -6.51 -10.01
C CYS A 102 3.72 -7.58 -10.75
N LEU A 103 2.67 -7.19 -11.48
CA LEU A 103 1.78 -8.10 -12.22
C LEU A 103 1.88 -7.90 -13.73
N PRO A 104 1.58 -8.93 -14.54
CA PRO A 104 1.28 -8.76 -15.95
C PRO A 104 0.12 -7.77 -16.12
N ARG A 105 0.25 -6.82 -17.07
CA ARG A 105 -0.76 -5.77 -17.30
C ARG A 105 -2.18 -6.32 -17.46
N LYS A 106 -2.33 -7.46 -18.14
CA LYS A 106 -3.63 -8.12 -18.39
C LYS A 106 -4.27 -8.70 -17.11
N GLN A 107 -3.48 -8.99 -16.08
CA GLN A 107 -3.93 -9.61 -14.84
C GLN A 107 -4.18 -8.62 -13.71
N ALA A 108 -3.60 -7.42 -13.77
CA ALA A 108 -3.70 -6.42 -12.70
C ALA A 108 -5.15 -6.07 -12.33
N ALA A 109 -6.01 -5.84 -13.33
CA ALA A 109 -7.42 -5.53 -13.10
C ALA A 109 -8.16 -6.70 -12.42
N ARG A 110 -7.88 -7.94 -12.86
CA ARG A 110 -8.47 -9.15 -12.29
C ARG A 110 -8.04 -9.37 -10.84
N PHE A 111 -6.76 -9.17 -10.53
CA PHE A 111 -6.24 -9.25 -9.16
C PHE A 111 -7.02 -8.32 -8.22
N CYS A 112 -7.23 -7.07 -8.65
CA CYS A 112 -7.97 -6.07 -7.87
C CYS A 112 -9.45 -6.42 -7.66
N VAL A 113 -10.08 -7.13 -8.59
CA VAL A 113 -11.46 -7.62 -8.44
C VAL A 113 -11.50 -8.80 -7.48
N ASP A 114 -10.66 -9.81 -7.72
CA ASP A 114 -10.66 -11.06 -6.96
C ASP A 114 -10.27 -10.85 -5.49
N ILE A 115 -9.37 -9.89 -5.18
CA ILE A 115 -8.98 -9.58 -3.79
C ILE A 115 -10.06 -8.85 -3.00
N LYS A 116 -10.92 -8.06 -3.67
CA LYS A 116 -12.04 -7.33 -3.02
C LYS A 116 -13.25 -8.22 -2.77
N SER A 117 -13.34 -9.33 -3.48
CA SER A 117 -14.42 -10.31 -3.32
C SER A 117 -13.82 -11.71 -3.34
N PRO A 118 -13.09 -12.09 -2.27
CA PRO A 118 -12.44 -13.39 -2.20
C PRO A 118 -13.46 -14.50 -2.41
N LYS A 119 -13.18 -15.37 -3.38
CA LYS A 119 -13.95 -16.61 -3.56
C LYS A 119 -13.40 -17.60 -2.54
N HIS A 120 -14.02 -17.60 -1.36
CA HIS A 120 -13.70 -18.36 -0.14
C HIS A 120 -12.64 -17.73 0.77
#